data_AF-A0A6L4AFJ5-F1
#
_entry.id   AF-A0A6L4AFJ5-F1
#
_cell.length_a   1.000
_cell.length_b   1.000
_cell.length_c   1.000
_cell.angle_alpha   90.00
_cell.angle_beta   90.00
_cell.angle_gamma   90.00
#
_symmetry.space_group_name_H-M   'P 1'
#
loop_
_entity.id
_entity.type
_entity.pdbx_description
1 polymer ?
#
loop_
_entity_poly.entity_id
_entity_poly.type
_entity_poly.pdbx_seq_one_letter_code
_entity_poly.pdbx_strand_id
1 'polypeptide(L)'
;ITLAGWASNNKYALLGALRASASMISYELSLGTVFAVPIMLAGSMSIGDIIGEQSGLFLKWFIFQNPLAAIIMFIALMAEISRAPFDMPEAEQELVAGHITEYSGMKFAMFFLAEYVNMIGISVIFVTMFMGGYHDGFGLVQGAPLLALPVLIGKVIPFLIIMVWVRGSIFRPRYDRLMAFGWKVLLPLSMLAVVWTAVSIVIEQEGGPTAYLISVAILFVIVGALGYLFNRSTTPETVLNIDEVESEKLGFGYYVLQFVGGILSIPFVAYEAAKNLRPGGSEKEAKAKS
;
A
#
# COMPACT_ATOMS: atom_id res chain seq x y z
N ILE A 1 13.33 16.40 7.97
CA ILE A 1 13.05 16.31 9.43
C ILE A 1 14.34 16.21 10.26
N THR A 2 15.26 15.29 9.96
CA THR A 2 16.55 15.12 10.67
C THR A 2 17.37 16.41 10.84
N LEU A 3 17.59 17.16 9.75
CA LEU A 3 18.36 18.42 9.79
C LEU A 3 17.70 19.48 10.67
N ALA A 4 16.37 19.49 10.73
CA ALA A 4 15.63 20.42 11.59
C ALA A 4 15.82 20.08 13.08
N GLY A 5 15.76 18.78 13.43
CA GLY A 5 16.05 18.34 14.79
C GLY A 5 17.49 18.57 15.23
N TRP A 6 18.45 18.45 14.32
CA TRP A 6 19.87 18.73 14.62
C TRP A 6 20.15 20.23 14.77
N ALA A 7 19.58 21.06 13.89
CA ALA A 7 19.73 22.52 13.95
C ALA A 7 19.02 23.16 15.16
N SER A 8 18.06 22.46 15.77
CA SER A 8 17.35 22.87 16.98
C SER A 8 18.24 22.84 18.24
N ASN A 9 19.42 22.21 18.20
CA ASN A 9 20.40 22.16 19.31
C ASN A 9 19.80 21.71 20.67
N ASN A 10 18.77 20.85 20.62
CA ASN A 10 18.08 20.31 21.79
C ASN A 10 18.06 18.77 21.68
N LYS A 11 18.50 18.08 22.75
CA LYS A 11 18.61 16.61 22.76
C LYS A 11 17.26 15.93 22.50
N TYR A 12 16.18 16.50 23.02
CA TYR A 12 14.83 15.95 22.87
C TYR A 12 14.29 16.14 21.46
N ALA A 13 14.53 17.31 20.87
CA ALA A 13 14.15 17.59 19.48
C ALA A 13 14.90 16.71 18.47
N LEU A 14 16.19 16.45 18.73
CA LEU A 14 16.99 15.54 17.91
C LEU A 14 16.46 14.09 17.97
N LEU A 15 16.15 13.59 19.17
CA LEU A 15 15.58 12.25 19.35
C LEU A 15 14.22 12.12 18.65
N GLY A 16 13.35 13.12 18.76
CA GLY A 16 12.07 13.17 18.05
C GLY A 16 12.25 13.16 16.52
N ALA A 17 13.20 13.94 15.99
CA ALA A 17 13.48 13.98 14.56
C ALA A 17 14.08 12.67 14.00
N LEU A 18 14.92 11.98 14.78
CA LEU A 18 15.47 10.68 14.40
C LEU A 18 14.38 9.60 14.33
N ARG A 19 13.47 9.57 15.31
CA ARG A 19 12.31 8.65 15.33
C ARG A 19 11.38 8.89 14.13
N ALA A 20 11.07 10.15 13.84
CA ALA A 20 10.28 10.57 12.68
C ALA A 20 10.86 10.07 11.35
N SER A 21 12.17 10.19 11.22
CA SER A 21 12.87 9.86 9.98
C SER A 21 12.98 8.34 9.81
N ALA A 22 13.16 7.59 10.91
CA ALA A 22 13.11 6.14 10.89
C ALA A 22 11.73 5.60 10.48
N SER A 23 10.63 6.22 10.94
CA SER A 23 9.28 5.82 10.51
C SER A 23 9.04 6.14 9.04
N MET A 24 9.37 7.35 8.58
CA MET A 24 9.25 7.75 7.17
C MET A 24 9.96 6.75 6.24
N ILE A 25 11.24 6.46 6.49
CA ILE A 25 12.04 5.51 5.69
C ILE A 25 11.42 4.10 5.67
N SER A 26 10.86 3.66 6.80
CA SER A 26 10.26 2.32 6.89
C SER A 26 9.01 2.19 6.00
N TYR A 27 8.20 3.23 5.93
CA TYR A 27 7.02 3.26 5.07
C TYR A 27 7.35 3.56 3.61
N GLU A 28 8.44 4.29 3.35
CA GLU A 28 8.96 4.54 2.01
C GLU A 28 9.36 3.24 1.29
N LEU A 29 9.93 2.27 2.00
CA LEU A 29 10.24 0.95 1.42
C LEU A 29 8.98 0.19 0.96
N SER A 30 7.93 0.22 1.78
CA SER A 30 6.66 -0.42 1.45
C SER A 30 5.92 0.32 0.33
N LEU A 31 6.02 1.66 0.33
CA LEU A 31 5.50 2.50 -0.73
C LEU A 31 6.19 2.23 -2.07
N GLY A 32 7.53 2.25 -2.08
CA GLY A 32 8.35 2.01 -3.28
C GLY A 32 8.14 0.64 -3.89
N THR A 33 7.95 -0.39 -3.06
CA THR A 33 7.60 -1.74 -3.56
C THR A 33 6.22 -1.76 -4.20
N VAL A 34 5.21 -1.14 -3.58
CA VAL A 34 3.84 -1.13 -4.13
C VAL A 34 3.69 -0.23 -5.35
N PHE A 35 4.55 0.78 -5.54
CA PHE A 35 4.63 1.57 -6.77
C PHE A 35 4.91 0.74 -8.02
N ALA A 36 5.57 -0.42 -7.87
CA ALA A 36 5.80 -1.31 -9.00
C ALA A 36 4.49 -1.85 -9.58
N VAL A 37 3.41 -1.98 -8.79
CA VAL A 37 2.12 -2.54 -9.24
C VAL A 37 1.49 -1.72 -10.39
N PRO A 38 1.19 -0.42 -10.25
CA PRO A 38 0.61 0.36 -11.35
C PRO A 38 1.56 0.48 -12.55
N ILE A 39 2.87 0.48 -12.33
CA ILE A 39 3.88 0.49 -13.41
C ILE A 39 3.84 -0.81 -14.22
N MET A 40 3.70 -1.96 -13.55
CA MET A 40 3.60 -3.26 -14.20
C MET A 40 2.29 -3.41 -14.99
N LEU A 41 1.18 -2.91 -14.44
CA LEU A 41 -0.12 -2.92 -15.13
C LEU A 41 -0.11 -2.02 -16.37
N ALA A 42 0.53 -0.86 -16.30
CA ALA A 42 0.64 0.06 -17.43
C ALA A 42 1.72 -0.34 -18.46
N GLY A 43 2.72 -1.13 -18.07
CA GLY A 43 3.86 -1.48 -18.92
C GLY A 43 4.80 -0.31 -19.24
N SER A 44 4.65 0.84 -18.57
CA SER A 44 5.46 2.06 -18.76
C SER A 44 5.70 2.77 -17.43
N MET A 45 6.82 3.47 -17.32
CA MET A 45 7.13 4.35 -16.18
C MET A 45 6.67 5.80 -16.42
N SER A 46 6.15 6.12 -17.61
CA SER A 46 5.59 7.43 -17.92
C SER A 46 4.24 7.60 -17.24
N ILE A 47 4.08 8.67 -16.46
CA ILE A 47 2.79 9.00 -15.82
C ILE A 47 1.69 9.18 -16.87
N GLY A 48 2.02 9.74 -18.04
CA GLY A 48 1.07 9.92 -19.13
C GLY A 48 0.54 8.59 -19.66
N ASP A 49 1.42 7.60 -19.84
CA ASP A 49 1.06 6.27 -20.33
C ASP A 49 0.27 5.49 -19.26
N ILE A 50 0.67 5.61 -17.99
CA ILE A 50 -0.05 5.02 -16.84
C ILE A 50 -1.50 5.52 -16.79
N ILE A 51 -1.70 6.82 -17.00
CA ILE A 51 -3.04 7.42 -17.06
C ILE A 51 -3.77 6.98 -18.34
N GLY A 52 -3.04 6.88 -19.47
CA GLY A 52 -3.56 6.43 -20.75
C GLY A 52 -4.09 5.00 -20.73
N GLU A 53 -3.42 4.06 -20.06
CA GLU A 53 -3.89 2.68 -19.90
C GLU A 53 -5.13 2.57 -19.00
N GLN A 54 -5.34 3.58 -18.15
CA GLN A 54 -6.56 3.72 -17.35
C GLN A 54 -7.69 4.44 -18.10
N SER A 55 -7.52 4.70 -19.40
CA SER A 55 -8.57 5.28 -20.24
C SER A 55 -9.63 4.23 -20.59
N GLY A 56 -10.87 4.47 -20.15
CA GLY A 56 -12.00 3.57 -20.38
C GLY A 56 -13.05 3.67 -19.28
N LEU A 57 -13.95 2.69 -19.19
CA LEU A 57 -14.96 2.64 -18.12
C LEU A 57 -14.30 2.70 -16.73
N PHE A 58 -15.03 3.19 -15.73
CA PHE A 58 -14.57 3.23 -14.33
C PHE A 58 -14.00 1.90 -13.82
N LEU A 59 -14.47 0.76 -14.34
CA LEU A 59 -14.01 -0.59 -14.00
C LEU A 59 -12.56 -0.89 -14.43
N LYS A 60 -11.98 -0.12 -15.37
CA LYS A 60 -10.59 -0.29 -15.81
C LYS A 60 -9.57 0.37 -14.88
N TRP A 61 -10.00 1.14 -13.90
CA TRP A 61 -9.08 1.77 -12.97
C TRP A 61 -8.33 0.72 -12.15
N PHE A 62 -7.06 0.98 -11.88
CA PHE A 62 -6.20 0.02 -11.17
C PHE A 62 -6.68 -0.26 -9.75
N ILE A 63 -7.49 0.63 -9.16
CA ILE A 63 -8.15 0.39 -7.87
C ILE A 63 -9.08 -0.84 -7.89
N PHE A 64 -9.76 -1.10 -9.01
CA PHE A 64 -10.65 -2.27 -9.14
C PHE A 64 -9.91 -3.51 -9.61
N GLN A 65 -8.78 -3.34 -10.30
CA GLN A 65 -7.93 -4.46 -10.70
C GLN A 65 -7.14 -5.03 -9.53
N ASN A 66 -6.53 -4.17 -8.73
CA ASN A 66 -5.76 -4.57 -7.56
C ASN A 66 -6.08 -3.68 -6.34
N PRO A 67 -7.22 -3.94 -5.67
CA PRO A 67 -7.62 -3.18 -4.48
C PRO A 67 -6.61 -3.33 -3.33
N LEU A 68 -5.90 -4.46 -3.26
CA LEU A 68 -4.90 -4.71 -2.23
C LEU A 68 -3.74 -3.72 -2.33
N ALA A 69 -3.18 -3.57 -3.53
CA ALA A 69 -2.10 -2.62 -3.79
C ALA A 69 -2.55 -1.18 -3.55
N ALA A 70 -3.79 -0.84 -3.92
CA ALA A 70 -4.37 0.48 -3.68
C ALA A 70 -4.46 0.78 -2.17
N ILE A 71 -4.97 -0.14 -1.36
CA ILE A 71 -5.09 0.03 0.10
C ILE A 71 -3.69 0.19 0.73
N ILE A 72 -2.73 -0.66 0.35
CA ILE A 72 -1.36 -0.58 0.86
C ILE A 72 -0.72 0.75 0.50
N MET A 73 -0.86 1.17 -0.77
CA MET A 73 -0.33 2.47 -1.22
C MET A 73 -0.96 3.60 -0.41
N PHE A 74 -2.27 3.60 -0.25
CA PHE A 74 -2.98 4.62 0.51
C PHE A 74 -2.47 4.71 1.95
N ILE A 75 -2.33 3.57 2.64
CA ILE A 75 -1.81 3.53 4.01
C ILE A 75 -0.36 4.00 4.08
N ALA A 76 0.50 3.57 3.15
CA ALA A 76 1.91 3.97 3.12
C ALA A 76 2.06 5.48 2.86
N LEU A 77 1.26 6.02 1.92
CA LEU A 77 1.17 7.43 1.63
C LEU A 77 0.67 8.25 2.82
N MET A 78 -0.31 7.74 3.59
CA MET A 78 -0.74 8.38 4.84
C MET A 78 0.36 8.42 5.90
N ALA A 79 1.17 7.36 5.99
CA ALA A 79 2.30 7.31 6.92
C ALA A 79 3.41 8.30 6.53
N GLU A 80 3.64 8.52 5.25
CA GLU A 80 4.64 9.46 4.72
C GLU A 80 4.33 10.93 5.09
N ILE A 81 3.04 11.31 5.12
CA ILE A 81 2.60 12.66 5.51
C ILE A 81 3.00 12.97 6.97
N SER A 82 3.31 11.94 7.78
CA SER A 82 3.76 12.09 9.17
C SER A 82 2.75 12.86 10.05
N ARG A 83 1.45 12.72 9.73
CA ARG A 83 0.33 13.40 10.40
C ARG A 83 -0.59 12.38 11.07
N ALA A 84 -1.35 12.82 12.08
CA ALA A 84 -2.32 12.00 12.80
C ALA A 84 -3.16 11.14 11.83
N PRO A 85 -3.19 9.81 11.99
CA PRO A 85 -2.75 9.01 13.15
C PRO A 85 -1.25 8.61 13.19
N PHE A 86 -0.45 8.93 12.18
CA PHE A 86 0.97 8.56 12.05
C PHE A 86 1.95 9.66 12.54
N ASP A 87 1.52 10.53 13.47
CA ASP A 87 2.24 11.74 13.93
C ASP A 87 3.14 11.53 15.17
N MET A 88 3.92 10.47 15.17
CA MET A 88 4.76 10.05 16.31
C MET A 88 5.75 11.12 16.86
N PRO A 89 6.31 12.02 16.05
CA PRO A 89 7.31 12.98 16.53
C PRO A 89 6.73 14.09 17.41
N GLU A 90 5.43 14.41 17.26
CA GLU A 90 4.76 15.50 17.99
C GLU A 90 4.05 15.03 19.27
N ALA A 91 3.83 13.72 19.40
CA ALA A 91 2.79 13.17 20.26
C ALA A 91 3.29 12.42 21.50
N GLU A 92 4.59 12.16 21.64
CA GLU A 92 5.12 11.59 22.88
C GLU A 92 5.20 12.71 23.92
N GLN A 93 4.37 12.60 24.96
CA GLN A 93 4.26 13.56 26.08
C GLN A 93 5.56 13.84 26.83
N GLU A 94 6.66 13.15 26.49
CA GLU A 94 8.01 13.34 27.03
C GLU A 94 8.90 14.24 26.16
N LEU A 95 8.54 14.49 24.89
CA LEU A 95 9.32 15.29 23.95
C LEU A 95 8.51 16.52 23.53
N VAL A 96 8.75 17.64 24.20
CA VAL A 96 8.17 18.97 23.88
C VAL A 96 8.13 19.18 22.37
N ALA A 97 6.94 19.12 21.76
CA ALA A 97 6.59 19.35 20.34
C ALA A 97 7.58 18.84 19.25
N GLY A 98 8.40 17.83 19.54
CA GLY A 98 9.33 17.23 18.58
C GLY A 98 10.35 18.21 17.97
N HIS A 99 10.41 18.23 16.64
CA HIS A 99 11.41 18.99 15.87
C HIS A 99 10.98 20.44 15.55
N ILE A 100 9.72 20.80 15.80
CA ILE A 100 9.17 22.13 15.50
C ILE A 100 9.30 23.11 16.69
N THR A 101 9.66 22.61 17.87
CA THR A 101 9.65 23.34 19.16
C THR A 101 10.49 24.61 19.18
N GLU A 102 11.66 24.58 18.56
CA GLU A 102 12.59 25.72 18.56
C GLU A 102 12.34 26.68 17.38
N TYR A 103 11.38 26.37 16.50
CA TYR A 103 11.08 27.18 15.32
C TYR A 103 9.88 28.10 15.58
N SER A 104 10.03 29.39 15.26
CA SER A 104 8.99 30.40 15.42
C SER A 104 8.77 31.24 14.15
N GLY A 105 7.62 31.93 14.10
CA GLY A 105 7.26 32.85 13.01
C GLY A 105 7.24 32.17 11.64
N MET A 106 8.01 32.69 10.70
CA MET A 106 8.04 32.21 9.31
C MET A 106 8.54 30.76 9.18
N LYS A 107 9.54 30.36 9.99
CA LYS A 107 10.09 28.99 9.92
C LYS A 107 9.08 27.95 10.37
N PHE A 108 8.33 28.27 11.43
CA PHE A 108 7.19 27.46 11.88
C PHE A 108 6.11 27.33 10.80
N ALA A 109 5.72 28.45 10.19
CA ALA A 109 4.71 28.45 9.14
C ALA A 109 5.13 27.60 7.91
N MET A 110 6.42 27.58 7.55
CA MET A 110 6.93 26.76 6.45
C MET A 110 6.80 25.25 6.69
N PHE A 111 6.93 24.78 7.94
CA PHE A 111 6.72 23.35 8.24
C PHE A 111 5.27 22.92 7.96
N PHE A 112 4.29 23.66 8.50
CA PHE A 112 2.88 23.35 8.24
C PHE A 112 2.51 23.50 6.77
N LEU A 113 3.01 24.55 6.09
CA LEU A 113 2.79 24.71 4.66
C LEU A 113 3.33 23.51 3.87
N ALA A 114 4.55 23.07 4.17
CA ALA A 114 5.15 21.92 3.51
C ALA A 114 4.35 20.63 3.75
N GLU A 115 3.85 20.40 4.97
CA GLU A 115 2.98 19.25 5.27
C GLU A 115 1.69 19.27 4.47
N TYR A 116 1.03 20.43 4.36
CA TYR A 116 -0.21 20.55 3.57
C TYR A 116 0.04 20.40 2.06
N VAL A 117 1.15 20.94 1.56
CA VAL A 117 1.56 20.72 0.16
C VAL A 117 1.86 19.25 -0.07
N ASN A 118 2.51 18.56 0.88
CA ASN A 118 2.77 17.12 0.79
C ASN A 118 1.47 16.32 0.76
N MET A 119 0.48 16.66 1.61
CA MET A 119 -0.84 16.02 1.62
C MET A 119 -1.55 16.13 0.26
N ILE A 120 -1.45 17.29 -0.40
CA ILE A 120 -1.98 17.48 -1.76
C ILE A 120 -1.16 16.66 -2.77
N GLY A 121 0.18 16.73 -2.72
CA GLY A 121 1.05 16.00 -3.65
C GLY A 121 0.84 14.50 -3.62
N ILE A 122 0.77 13.92 -2.42
CA ILE A 122 0.50 12.51 -2.19
C ILE A 122 -0.88 12.10 -2.69
N SER A 123 -1.90 12.94 -2.49
CA SER A 123 -3.24 12.68 -3.02
C SER A 123 -3.26 12.69 -4.55
N VAL A 124 -2.51 13.60 -5.19
CA VAL A 124 -2.36 13.62 -6.65
C VAL A 124 -1.70 12.34 -7.14
N ILE A 125 -0.63 11.88 -6.48
CA ILE A 125 0.08 10.65 -6.86
C ILE A 125 -0.85 9.43 -6.76
N PHE A 126 -1.64 9.33 -5.70
CA PHE A 126 -2.59 8.23 -5.57
C PHE A 126 -3.65 8.25 -6.69
N VAL A 127 -4.22 9.41 -6.97
CA VAL A 127 -5.26 9.58 -7.99
C VAL A 127 -4.74 9.30 -9.40
N THR A 128 -3.50 9.70 -9.72
CA THR A 128 -2.89 9.43 -11.02
C THR A 128 -2.52 7.95 -11.18
N MET A 129 -2.04 7.30 -10.12
CA MET A 129 -1.61 5.91 -10.18
C MET A 129 -2.79 4.92 -10.17
N PHE A 130 -3.85 5.17 -9.40
CA PHE A 130 -4.91 4.17 -9.18
C PHE A 130 -6.31 4.56 -9.69
N MET A 131 -6.57 5.84 -9.96
CA MET A 131 -7.90 6.35 -10.30
C MET A 131 -7.95 7.08 -11.65
N GLY A 132 -7.02 6.80 -12.54
CA GLY A 132 -7.02 7.31 -13.91
C GLY A 132 -6.76 8.81 -14.04
N GLY A 133 -6.21 9.47 -13.01
CA GLY A 133 -5.79 10.87 -13.09
C GLY A 133 -6.89 11.80 -13.62
N TYR A 134 -6.62 12.43 -14.77
CA TYR A 134 -7.53 13.36 -15.43
C TYR A 134 -8.66 12.70 -16.25
N HIS A 135 -8.68 11.37 -16.41
CA HIS A 135 -9.75 10.69 -17.13
C HIS A 135 -10.96 10.42 -16.24
N ASP A 136 -12.12 10.94 -16.61
CA ASP A 136 -13.38 10.77 -15.84
C ASP A 136 -14.01 9.36 -16.01
N GLY A 137 -13.53 8.56 -16.97
CA GLY A 137 -14.05 7.24 -17.28
C GLY A 137 -15.41 7.20 -18.02
N PHE A 138 -16.06 8.36 -18.16
CA PHE A 138 -17.30 8.56 -18.93
C PHE A 138 -17.07 9.20 -20.32
N GLY A 139 -15.82 9.41 -20.73
CA GLY A 139 -15.47 10.01 -22.04
C GLY A 139 -15.68 11.52 -22.16
N LEU A 140 -16.25 12.19 -21.15
CA LEU A 140 -16.55 13.63 -21.16
C LEU A 140 -15.31 14.53 -21.34
N VAL A 141 -14.15 14.09 -20.86
CA VAL A 141 -12.88 14.84 -20.96
C VAL A 141 -12.30 14.82 -22.38
N GLN A 142 -12.65 13.82 -23.21
CA GLN A 142 -12.12 13.72 -24.58
C GLN A 142 -12.64 14.84 -25.49
N GLY A 143 -13.81 15.42 -25.19
CA GLY A 143 -14.40 16.53 -25.94
C GLY A 143 -13.96 17.92 -25.48
N ALA A 144 -13.39 18.07 -24.29
CA ALA A 144 -12.97 19.35 -23.74
C ALA A 144 -11.75 19.19 -22.82
N PRO A 145 -10.52 19.39 -23.34
CA PRO A 145 -9.28 19.28 -22.56
C PRO A 145 -9.26 20.17 -21.32
N LEU A 146 -10.02 21.28 -21.31
CA LEU A 146 -10.13 22.18 -20.18
C LEU A 146 -10.79 21.53 -18.94
N LEU A 147 -11.57 20.45 -19.12
CA LEU A 147 -12.20 19.71 -18.02
C LEU A 147 -11.22 18.77 -17.30
N ALA A 148 -10.04 18.50 -17.86
CA ALA A 148 -9.05 17.61 -17.25
C ALA A 148 -8.61 18.07 -15.85
N LEU A 149 -8.37 19.37 -15.68
CA LEU A 149 -7.91 19.93 -14.41
C LEU A 149 -9.00 19.93 -13.33
N PRO A 150 -10.24 20.41 -13.60
CA PRO A 150 -11.36 20.26 -12.67
C PRO A 150 -11.65 18.81 -12.26
N VAL A 151 -11.55 17.84 -13.18
CA VAL A 151 -11.77 16.42 -12.88
C VAL A 151 -10.69 15.89 -11.93
N LEU A 152 -9.42 16.19 -12.19
CA LEU A 152 -8.33 15.80 -11.31
C LEU A 152 -8.50 16.39 -9.91
N ILE A 153 -8.79 17.69 -9.81
CA ILE A 153 -9.06 18.37 -8.53
C ILE A 153 -10.27 17.75 -7.84
N GLY A 154 -11.34 17.49 -8.59
CA GLY A 154 -12.56 16.83 -8.10
C GLY A 154 -12.31 15.45 -7.51
N LYS A 155 -11.32 14.69 -8.00
CA LYS A 155 -10.90 13.41 -7.43
C LYS A 155 -9.97 13.54 -6.23
N VAL A 156 -9.11 14.56 -6.22
CA VAL A 156 -8.20 14.84 -5.10
C VAL A 156 -8.98 15.29 -3.86
N ILE A 157 -10.04 16.08 -4.01
CA ILE A 157 -10.83 16.59 -2.87
C ILE A 157 -11.37 15.45 -1.96
N PRO A 158 -12.03 14.39 -2.47
CA PRO A 158 -12.42 13.23 -1.69
C PRO A 158 -11.26 12.59 -0.92
N PHE A 159 -10.07 12.48 -1.51
CA PHE A 159 -8.89 11.95 -0.83
C PHE A 159 -8.47 12.82 0.35
N LEU A 160 -8.45 14.14 0.16
CA LEU A 160 -8.17 15.07 1.24
C LEU A 160 -9.23 14.98 2.34
N ILE A 161 -10.52 14.86 1.99
CA ILE A 161 -11.61 14.66 2.95
C ILE A 161 -11.41 13.36 3.74
N ILE A 162 -11.07 12.25 3.07
CA ILE A 162 -10.79 10.97 3.73
C ILE A 162 -9.60 11.10 4.68
N MET A 163 -8.50 11.74 4.27
CA MET A 163 -7.34 11.93 5.16
C MET A 163 -7.69 12.76 6.40
N VAL A 164 -8.49 13.82 6.24
CA VAL A 164 -8.99 14.63 7.36
C VAL A 164 -9.97 13.84 8.24
N TRP A 165 -10.80 12.99 7.65
CA TRP A 165 -11.75 12.16 8.38
C TRP A 165 -11.04 11.06 9.18
N VAL A 166 -10.06 10.39 8.59
CA VAL A 166 -9.22 9.38 9.25
C VAL A 166 -8.51 9.98 10.47
N ARG A 167 -8.01 11.22 10.34
CA ARG A 167 -7.42 11.97 11.46
C ARG A 167 -8.38 12.11 12.65
N GLY A 168 -9.67 12.30 12.40
CA GLY A 168 -10.68 12.42 13.46
C GLY A 168 -11.21 11.08 14.00
N SER A 169 -10.99 9.97 13.29
CA SER A 169 -11.67 8.69 13.56
C SER A 169 -10.76 7.61 14.14
N ILE A 170 -9.47 7.60 13.80
CA ILE A 170 -8.55 6.53 14.21
C ILE A 170 -7.86 6.89 15.52
N PHE A 171 -7.81 5.92 16.45
CA PHE A 171 -7.03 6.01 17.68
C PHE A 171 -5.52 5.99 17.37
N ARG A 172 -4.77 6.92 17.97
CA ARG A 172 -3.33 7.08 17.73
C ARG A 172 -2.54 5.83 18.16
N PRO A 173 -1.89 5.09 17.23
CA PRO A 173 -1.05 3.94 17.58
C PRO A 173 0.28 4.36 18.23
N ARG A 174 0.83 3.49 19.09
CA ARG A 174 2.18 3.64 19.70
C ARG A 174 3.29 3.33 18.69
N TYR A 175 4.48 3.93 18.87
CA TYR A 175 5.62 3.81 17.93
C TYR A 175 6.01 2.39 17.61
N ASP A 176 6.11 1.55 18.64
CA ASP A 176 6.51 0.16 18.47
C ASP A 176 5.51 -0.62 17.60
N ARG A 177 4.21 -0.33 17.74
CA ARG A 177 3.15 -0.95 16.94
C ARG A 177 3.14 -0.41 15.51
N LEU A 178 3.42 0.88 15.34
CA LEU A 178 3.53 1.49 14.02
C LEU A 178 4.67 0.87 13.22
N MET A 179 5.87 0.83 13.80
CA MET A 179 7.04 0.24 13.16
C MET A 179 6.84 -1.26 12.89
N ALA A 180 6.26 -2.00 13.84
CA ALA A 180 5.92 -3.40 13.63
C ALA A 180 4.90 -3.59 12.49
N PHE A 181 3.93 -2.70 12.36
CA PHE A 181 2.97 -2.74 11.26
C PHE A 181 3.64 -2.48 9.90
N GLY A 182 4.50 -1.47 9.79
CA GLY A 182 5.27 -1.22 8.57
C GLY A 182 6.10 -2.43 8.13
N TRP A 183 6.89 -2.99 9.05
CA TRP A 183 7.86 -4.05 8.74
C TRP A 183 7.27 -5.46 8.68
N LYS A 184 6.38 -5.84 9.60
CA LYS A 184 5.82 -7.20 9.66
C LYS A 184 4.58 -7.37 8.80
N VAL A 185 3.88 -6.29 8.44
CA VAL A 185 2.60 -6.35 7.74
C VAL A 185 2.67 -5.70 6.37
N LEU A 186 3.01 -4.41 6.32
CA LEU A 186 2.93 -3.64 5.09
C LEU A 186 3.94 -4.13 4.04
N LEU A 187 5.18 -4.37 4.46
CA LEU A 187 6.25 -4.79 3.55
C LEU A 187 6.03 -6.19 2.94
N PRO A 188 5.72 -7.26 3.71
CA PRO A 188 5.43 -8.56 3.11
C PRO A 188 4.18 -8.52 2.21
N LEU A 189 3.18 -7.73 2.59
CA LEU A 189 1.94 -7.61 1.84
C LEU A 189 2.14 -6.81 0.54
N SER A 190 2.99 -5.78 0.53
CA SER A 190 3.34 -5.05 -0.69
C SER A 190 4.10 -5.95 -1.67
N MET A 191 5.03 -6.76 -1.17
CA MET A 191 5.73 -7.76 -1.98
C MET A 191 4.76 -8.80 -2.57
N LEU A 192 3.81 -9.29 -1.77
CA LEU A 192 2.78 -10.20 -2.27
C LEU A 192 1.95 -9.53 -3.37
N ALA A 193 1.55 -8.27 -3.20
CA ALA A 193 0.78 -7.53 -4.19
C ALA A 193 1.51 -7.41 -5.54
N VAL A 194 2.83 -7.18 -5.50
CA VAL A 194 3.67 -7.15 -6.71
C VAL A 194 3.74 -8.52 -7.38
N VAL A 195 4.06 -9.57 -6.63
CA VAL A 195 4.15 -10.94 -7.18
C VAL A 195 2.81 -11.39 -7.75
N TRP A 196 1.72 -11.10 -7.05
CA TRP A 196 0.38 -11.39 -7.54
C TRP A 196 0.09 -10.68 -8.86
N THR A 197 0.42 -9.39 -8.94
CA THR A 197 0.23 -8.60 -10.17
C THR A 197 1.03 -9.21 -11.32
N ALA A 198 2.27 -9.61 -11.07
CA ALA A 198 3.12 -10.29 -12.06
C ALA A 198 2.44 -11.57 -12.61
N VAL A 199 1.93 -12.41 -11.70
CA VAL A 199 1.24 -13.65 -12.06
C VAL A 199 -0.06 -13.36 -12.83
N SER A 200 -0.84 -12.36 -12.42
CA SER A 200 -2.08 -12.00 -13.11
C SER A 200 -1.86 -11.55 -14.55
N ILE A 201 -0.77 -10.82 -14.82
CA ILE A 201 -0.42 -10.37 -16.18
C ILE A 201 -0.05 -11.57 -17.07
N VAL A 202 0.70 -12.54 -16.54
CA VAL A 202 1.06 -13.76 -17.29
C VAL A 202 -0.17 -14.61 -17.59
N ILE A 203 -1.09 -14.72 -16.63
CA ILE A 203 -2.36 -15.45 -16.83
C ILE A 203 -3.22 -14.77 -17.91
N GLU A 204 -3.24 -13.45 -17.96
CA GLU A 204 -3.95 -12.70 -18.99
C GLU A 204 -3.43 -13.01 -20.40
N GLN A 205 -2.10 -13.12 -20.56
CA GLN A 205 -1.48 -13.42 -21.86
C GLN A 205 -1.88 -14.79 -22.43
N GLU A 206 -2.06 -15.80 -21.56
CA GLU A 206 -2.37 -17.18 -21.96
C GLU A 206 -3.88 -17.48 -21.97
N GLY A 207 -4.65 -16.89 -21.06
CA GLY A 207 -6.07 -17.21 -20.84
C GLY A 207 -7.07 -16.15 -21.32
N GLY A 208 -6.59 -15.00 -21.81
CA GLY A 208 -7.42 -13.89 -22.28
C GLY A 208 -8.06 -13.06 -21.14
N PRO A 209 -8.91 -12.06 -21.49
CA PRO A 209 -9.47 -11.10 -20.52
C PRO A 209 -10.33 -11.74 -19.42
N THR A 210 -10.94 -12.90 -19.70
CA THR A 210 -11.76 -13.64 -18.72
C THR A 210 -10.91 -14.30 -17.65
N ALA A 211 -9.71 -14.80 -17.99
CA ALA A 211 -8.77 -15.37 -17.03
C ALA A 211 -8.20 -14.30 -16.08
N TYR A 212 -7.97 -13.09 -16.61
CA TYR A 212 -7.59 -11.93 -15.80
C TYR A 212 -8.67 -11.58 -14.76
N LEU A 213 -9.95 -11.51 -15.18
CA LEU A 213 -11.06 -11.23 -14.26
C LEU A 213 -11.20 -12.30 -13.17
N ILE A 214 -10.98 -13.58 -13.50
CA ILE A 214 -10.97 -14.66 -12.51
C ILE A 214 -9.81 -14.47 -11.51
N SER A 215 -8.63 -14.08 -11.96
CA SER A 215 -7.50 -13.78 -11.06
C SER A 215 -7.82 -12.61 -10.12
N VAL A 216 -8.40 -11.52 -10.63
CA VAL A 216 -8.82 -10.38 -9.81
C VAL A 216 -9.89 -10.80 -8.79
N ALA A 217 -10.87 -11.62 -9.20
CA ALA A 217 -11.90 -12.14 -8.31
C ALA A 217 -11.32 -13.03 -7.20
N ILE A 218 -10.33 -13.87 -7.52
CA ILE A 218 -9.62 -14.68 -6.53
C ILE A 218 -8.89 -13.79 -5.52
N LEU A 219 -8.20 -12.74 -5.98
CA LEU A 219 -7.56 -11.77 -5.07
C LEU A 219 -8.59 -11.11 -4.14
N PHE A 220 -9.75 -10.69 -4.65
CA PHE A 220 -10.82 -10.13 -3.83
C PHE A 220 -11.33 -11.12 -2.76
N VAL A 221 -11.51 -12.39 -3.11
CA VAL A 221 -11.93 -13.44 -2.16
C VAL A 221 -10.85 -13.70 -1.12
N ILE A 222 -9.58 -13.75 -1.53
CA ILE A 222 -8.43 -13.95 -0.65
C ILE A 222 -8.31 -12.80 0.36
N VAL A 223 -8.40 -11.55 -0.11
CA VAL A 223 -8.36 -10.35 0.73
C VAL A 223 -9.58 -10.31 1.66
N GLY A 224 -10.77 -10.63 1.15
CA GLY A 224 -12.00 -10.71 1.93
C GLY A 224 -11.94 -11.81 3.01
N ALA A 225 -11.38 -12.98 2.69
CA ALA A 225 -11.19 -14.07 3.64
C ALA A 225 -10.15 -13.72 4.71
N LEU A 226 -9.03 -13.09 4.33
CA LEU A 226 -8.06 -12.54 5.28
C LEU A 226 -8.71 -11.51 6.21
N GLY A 227 -9.49 -10.58 5.66
CA GLY A 227 -10.23 -9.58 6.45
C GLY A 227 -11.24 -10.22 7.40
N TYR A 228 -11.95 -11.26 6.96
CA TYR A 228 -12.90 -12.00 7.79
C TYR A 228 -12.21 -12.76 8.93
N LEU A 229 -11.08 -13.41 8.64
CA LEU A 229 -10.26 -14.09 9.66
C LEU A 229 -9.70 -13.11 10.69
N PHE A 230 -9.29 -11.91 10.26
CA PHE A 230 -8.82 -10.83 11.14
C PHE A 230 -9.93 -10.32 12.07
N ASN A 231 -11.16 -10.19 11.58
CA ASN A 231 -12.29 -9.80 12.42
C ASN A 231 -12.60 -10.87 13.49
N ARG A 232 -12.34 -12.15 13.20
CA ARG A 232 -12.61 -13.27 14.12
C ARG A 232 -11.58 -13.36 15.26
N SER A 233 -10.33 -12.97 15.06
CA SER A 233 -9.31 -12.94 16.12
C SER A 233 -9.49 -11.79 17.11
N THR A 234 -10.39 -10.84 16.82
CA THR A 234 -10.69 -9.68 17.68
C THR A 234 -11.94 -9.94 18.53
N THR A 235 -12.01 -11.08 19.22
CA THR A 235 -13.06 -11.34 20.22
C THR A 235 -12.64 -10.71 21.56
N PRO A 236 -13.50 -9.95 22.26
CA PRO A 236 -13.12 -9.12 23.40
C PRO A 236 -12.66 -9.87 24.68
N GLU A 237 -12.66 -11.20 24.68
CA GLU A 237 -12.32 -12.05 25.84
C GLU A 237 -10.82 -12.10 26.16
N THR A 238 -9.94 -11.77 25.20
CA THR A 238 -8.47 -11.84 25.36
C THR A 238 -7.84 -10.64 26.07
N VAL A 239 -8.61 -9.60 26.42
CA VAL A 239 -8.07 -8.38 27.06
C VAL A 239 -7.83 -8.56 28.57
N LEU A 240 -8.41 -9.59 29.20
CA LEU A 240 -8.36 -9.80 30.66
C LEU A 240 -7.28 -10.78 31.16
N ASN A 241 -6.58 -11.50 30.28
CA ASN A 241 -5.51 -12.43 30.68
C ASN A 241 -4.16 -11.90 30.17
N ILE A 242 -3.48 -11.10 30.99
CA ILE A 242 -2.13 -10.59 30.71
C ILE A 242 -1.10 -11.38 31.54
N ASP A 243 -1.11 -12.71 31.46
CA ASP A 243 -0.07 -13.54 32.09
C ASP A 243 0.10 -14.87 31.33
N GLU A 244 0.56 -14.81 30.07
CA GLU A 244 1.31 -15.94 29.51
C GLU A 244 2.15 -15.49 28.33
N VAL A 245 3.47 -15.51 28.51
CA VAL A 245 4.46 -15.42 27.41
C VAL A 245 4.48 -16.78 26.72
N GLU A 246 3.38 -17.13 26.06
CA GLU A 246 3.34 -18.30 25.20
C GLU A 246 3.84 -17.88 23.81
N SER A 247 4.95 -18.51 23.41
CA SER A 247 5.60 -18.44 22.10
C SER A 247 4.64 -18.01 20.98
N GLU A 248 4.99 -16.91 20.30
CA GLU A 248 4.30 -16.23 19.18
C GLU A 248 4.09 -17.13 17.93
N LYS A 249 3.49 -18.32 18.08
CA LYS A 249 2.98 -19.19 17.00
C LYS A 249 1.53 -18.85 16.62
N LEU A 250 0.92 -17.91 17.36
CA LEU A 250 -0.41 -17.36 17.12
C LEU A 250 -0.37 -15.89 16.64
N GLY A 251 0.83 -15.33 16.47
CA GLY A 251 0.99 -13.95 16.03
C GLY A 251 0.51 -13.75 14.59
N PHE A 252 -0.11 -12.60 14.33
CA PHE A 252 -0.54 -12.14 13.00
C PHE A 252 0.51 -12.40 11.90
N GLY A 253 1.80 -12.17 12.22
CA GLY A 253 2.90 -12.39 11.29
C GLY A 253 3.06 -13.85 10.86
N TYR A 254 2.79 -14.83 11.74
CA TYR A 254 2.88 -16.25 11.41
C TYR A 254 1.77 -16.68 10.44
N TYR A 255 0.54 -16.24 10.70
CA TYR A 255 -0.58 -16.49 9.79
C TYR A 255 -0.40 -15.80 8.45
N VAL A 256 0.09 -14.55 8.44
CA VAL A 256 0.43 -13.86 7.19
C VAL A 256 1.56 -14.58 6.45
N LEU A 257 2.61 -15.03 7.14
CA LEU A 257 3.72 -15.77 6.50
C LEU A 257 3.28 -17.12 5.93
N GLN A 258 2.46 -17.89 6.65
CA GLN A 258 1.93 -19.16 6.14
C GLN A 258 0.96 -18.94 4.98
N PHE A 259 0.14 -17.91 5.06
CA PHE A 259 -0.81 -17.58 4.01
C PHE A 259 -0.11 -17.07 2.74
N VAL A 260 0.87 -16.17 2.90
CA VAL A 260 1.75 -15.68 1.83
C VAL A 260 2.52 -16.84 1.20
N GLY A 261 3.11 -17.72 2.02
CA GLY A 261 3.81 -18.91 1.55
C GLY A 261 2.90 -19.90 0.81
N GLY A 262 1.67 -20.07 1.29
CA GLY A 262 0.64 -20.85 0.61
C GLY A 262 0.29 -20.27 -0.75
N ILE A 263 0.07 -18.96 -0.86
CA ILE A 263 -0.26 -18.29 -2.12
C ILE A 263 0.90 -18.34 -3.12
N LEU A 264 2.13 -18.12 -2.67
CA LEU A 264 3.32 -18.23 -3.53
C LEU A 264 3.51 -19.65 -4.10
N SER A 265 2.97 -20.67 -3.44
CA SER A 265 3.03 -22.04 -3.95
C SER A 265 1.99 -22.35 -5.04
N ILE A 266 0.90 -21.57 -5.14
CA ILE A 266 -0.21 -21.85 -6.07
C ILE A 266 0.23 -21.82 -7.55
N PRO A 267 1.04 -20.85 -8.04
CA PRO A 267 1.53 -20.88 -9.41
C PRO A 267 2.43 -22.10 -9.70
N PHE A 268 3.23 -22.52 -8.72
CA PHE A 268 4.11 -23.69 -8.84
C PHE A 268 3.30 -25.00 -8.92
N VAL A 269 2.31 -25.15 -8.03
CA VAL A 269 1.41 -26.31 -8.03
C VAL A 269 0.54 -26.33 -9.29
N ALA A 270 0.07 -25.18 -9.76
CA ALA A 270 -0.69 -25.08 -11.00
C ALA A 270 0.16 -25.41 -12.23
N TYR A 271 1.42 -24.97 -12.29
CA TYR A 271 2.36 -25.34 -13.34
C TYR A 271 2.65 -26.85 -13.36
N GLU A 272 2.86 -27.45 -12.18
CA GLU A 272 3.13 -28.88 -12.06
C GLU A 272 1.91 -29.74 -12.39
N ALA A 273 0.71 -29.29 -12.01
CA ALA A 273 -0.55 -29.89 -12.43
C ALA A 273 -0.77 -29.78 -13.94
N ALA A 274 -0.47 -28.64 -14.56
CA ALA A 274 -0.59 -28.43 -16.00
C ALA A 274 0.43 -29.27 -16.80
N LYS A 275 1.64 -29.48 -16.25
CA LYS A 275 2.66 -30.36 -16.83
C LYS A 275 2.20 -31.82 -16.82
N ASN A 276 1.57 -32.28 -15.74
CA ASN A 276 1.07 -33.65 -15.59
C ASN A 276 -0.17 -33.96 -16.44
N LEU A 277 -0.89 -32.94 -16.92
CA LEU A 277 -2.08 -33.08 -17.77
C LEU A 277 -1.79 -33.09 -19.28
N ARG A 278 -0.53 -32.94 -19.73
CA ARG A 278 -0.16 -33.12 -21.14
C ARG A 278 -0.01 -34.62 -21.47
N PRO A 279 -0.92 -35.24 -22.25
CA PRO A 279 -0.73 -36.62 -22.68
C PRO A 279 0.36 -36.65 -23.76
N GLY A 280 1.52 -37.25 -23.45
CA GLY A 280 2.55 -37.54 -24.45
C GLY A 280 4.02 -37.43 -24.04
N GLY A 281 4.35 -37.23 -22.75
CA GLY A 281 5.73 -37.05 -22.30
C GLY A 281 6.47 -38.31 -21.82
N SER A 282 5.77 -39.33 -21.28
CA SER A 282 6.44 -40.42 -20.56
C SER A 282 7.05 -41.52 -21.43
N GLU A 283 6.83 -41.51 -22.75
CA GLU A 283 7.32 -42.57 -23.64
C GLU A 283 8.68 -42.27 -24.31
N LYS A 284 9.17 -41.02 -24.26
CA LYS A 284 10.45 -40.65 -24.90
C LYS A 284 11.67 -40.71 -23.99
N GLU A 285 11.52 -40.65 -22.66
CA GLU A 285 12.68 -40.75 -21.75
C GLU A 285 13.11 -42.20 -21.45
N ALA A 286 12.22 -43.19 -21.63
CA ALA A 286 12.58 -44.61 -21.43
C ALA A 286 13.43 -45.20 -22.58
N LYS A 287 13.40 -44.59 -23.78
CA LYS A 287 14.21 -45.04 -24.93
C LYS A 287 15.57 -44.32 -25.09
N ALA A 288 15.85 -43.32 -24.25
CA ALA A 288 17.18 -42.68 -24.21
C ALA A 288 18.14 -43.35 -23.20
N LYS A 289 17.67 -44.41 -22.50
CA LYS A 289 18.43 -45.15 -21.49
C LYS A 289 18.58 -46.65 -21.78
N SER A 290 18.30 -47.10 -23.02
CA SER A 290 18.71 -48.42 -23.52
C SER A 290 19.80 -48.29 -24.57
#